data_AF-A0A2S5MUT1-F1
#
_entry.id   AF-A0A2S5MUT1-F1
#
_cell.length_a   1.000
_cell.length_b   1.000
_cell.length_c   1.000
_cell.angle_alpha   90.00
_cell.angle_beta   90.00
_cell.angle_gamma   90.00
#
_symmetry.space_group_name_H-M   'P 1'
#
loop_
_entity.id
_entity.type
_entity.pdbx_description
1 polymer ?
#
loop_
_entity_poly.entity_id
_entity_poly.type
_entity_poly.pdbx_seq_one_letter_code
_entity_poly.pdbx_strand_id
1 'polypeptide(L)'
;MVNVHRGEIEAVLDGKPYRLCLTLGALAELESAFGDEDMLALATRFETGRISARDCVRIIGAGLRGAGHEVANDAVARMASEGGAAGYVEIVAKLLNATFAGQGGGSAKADTESERGPFPGTT
;
A
#
# COMPACT_ATOMS: atom_id res chain seq x y z
N MET A 1 12.55 3.34 -11.20
CA MET A 1 12.49 4.23 -10.02
C MET A 1 11.07 4.18 -9.49
N VAL A 2 10.88 3.86 -8.21
CA VAL A 2 9.56 3.72 -7.58
C VAL A 2 9.02 5.10 -7.23
N ASN A 3 7.80 5.41 -7.65
CA ASN A 3 7.14 6.67 -7.31
C ASN A 3 6.15 6.47 -6.16
N VAL A 4 6.59 6.84 -4.95
CA VAL A 4 5.79 6.74 -3.72
C VAL A 4 4.53 7.63 -3.81
N HIS A 5 4.58 8.74 -4.54
CA HIS A 5 3.39 9.60 -4.75
C HIS A 5 2.33 8.95 -5.64
N ARG A 6 2.69 7.93 -6.43
CA ARG A 6 1.74 7.08 -7.18
C ARG A 6 1.27 5.85 -6.38
N GLY A 7 1.75 5.67 -5.15
CA GLY A 7 1.50 4.44 -4.39
C GLY A 7 2.25 3.22 -4.94
N GLU A 8 3.38 3.43 -5.63
CA GLU A 8 4.24 2.33 -6.07
C GLU A 8 5.13 1.84 -4.91
N ILE A 9 5.38 0.53 -4.87
CA ILE A 9 6.39 -0.08 -4.00
C ILE A 9 7.32 -1.01 -4.79
N GLU A 10 8.49 -1.29 -4.23
CA GLU A 10 9.36 -2.38 -4.69
C GLU A 10 9.20 -3.58 -3.77
N ALA A 11 9.15 -4.78 -4.36
CA ALA A 11 9.18 -6.04 -3.62
C ALA A 11 10.05 -7.06 -4.36
N VAL A 12 10.73 -7.94 -3.62
CA VAL A 12 11.51 -9.03 -4.19
C VAL A 12 10.70 -10.33 -4.13
N LEU A 13 10.48 -10.93 -5.29
CA LEU A 13 9.82 -12.23 -5.46
C LEU A 13 10.71 -13.11 -6.35
N ASP A 14 10.99 -14.34 -5.94
CA ASP A 14 11.95 -15.26 -6.59
C ASP A 14 13.34 -14.64 -6.82
N GLY A 15 13.79 -13.78 -5.89
CA GLY A 15 15.06 -13.07 -6.02
C GLY A 15 15.07 -12.00 -7.12
N LYS A 16 13.91 -11.67 -7.70
CA LYS A 16 13.76 -10.60 -8.70
C LYS A 16 13.00 -9.42 -8.11
N PRO A 17 13.51 -8.19 -8.28
CA PRO A 17 12.77 -7.00 -7.88
C PRO A 17 11.59 -6.77 -8.85
N TYR A 18 10.40 -6.65 -8.29
CA TYR A 18 9.18 -6.26 -8.98
C TYR A 18 8.68 -4.94 -8.42
N ARG A 19 8.01 -4.19 -9.30
CA ARG A 19 7.26 -3.01 -8.89
C ARG A 19 5.80 -3.39 -8.74
N LEU A 20 5.16 -2.90 -7.68
CA LEU A 20 3.74 -3.11 -7.43
C LEU A 20 3.03 -1.78 -7.23
N CYS A 21 1.80 -1.67 -7.72
CA CYS A 21 0.95 -0.49 -7.58
C CYS A 21 -0.53 -0.90 -7.63
N LEU A 22 -1.32 -0.48 -6.64
CA LEU A 22 -2.77 -0.67 -6.68
C LEU A 22 -3.40 0.50 -7.44
N THR A 23 -3.58 0.31 -8.74
CA THR A 23 -4.37 1.23 -9.55
C THR A 23 -5.86 1.05 -9.28
N LEU A 24 -6.70 2.02 -9.69
CA LEU A 24 -8.16 1.88 -9.59
C LEU A 24 -8.68 0.60 -10.25
N GLY A 25 -8.09 0.18 -11.38
CA GLY A 25 -8.46 -1.09 -12.03
C GLY A 25 -8.08 -2.31 -11.19
N ALA A 26 -6.92 -2.28 -10.53
CA ALA A 26 -6.50 -3.33 -9.60
C ALA A 26 -7.40 -3.38 -8.35
N LEU A 27 -7.82 -2.22 -7.83
CA LEU A 27 -8.76 -2.13 -6.70
C LEU A 27 -10.13 -2.71 -7.08
N ALA A 28 -10.66 -2.35 -8.25
CA ALA A 28 -11.93 -2.90 -8.75
C ALA A 28 -11.87 -4.42 -8.98
N GLU A 29 -10.72 -4.93 -9.43
CA GLU A 29 -10.49 -6.38 -9.54
C GLU A 29 -10.52 -7.05 -8.17
N LEU A 30 -9.89 -6.44 -7.17
CA LEU A 30 -9.88 -6.95 -5.79
C LEU A 30 -11.29 -6.95 -5.20
N GLU A 31 -12.05 -5.86 -5.31
CA GLU A 31 -13.45 -5.79 -4.85
C GLU A 31 -14.30 -6.90 -5.48
N SER A 32 -14.14 -7.12 -6.80
CA SER A 32 -14.81 -8.22 -7.50
C SER A 32 -14.38 -9.60 -7.00
N ALA A 33 -13.12 -9.76 -6.61
CA ALA A 33 -12.57 -11.02 -6.11
C ALA A 33 -12.92 -11.33 -4.64
N PHE A 34 -13.14 -10.30 -3.82
CA PHE A 34 -13.50 -10.42 -2.41
C PHE A 34 -15.00 -10.41 -2.16
N GLY A 35 -15.79 -9.81 -3.05
CA GLY A 35 -17.25 -9.81 -3.03
C GLY A 35 -17.82 -8.89 -1.96
N ASP A 36 -18.42 -7.76 -2.38
CA ASP A 36 -19.12 -6.74 -1.55
C ASP A 36 -18.35 -6.22 -0.31
N GLU A 37 -17.08 -6.58 -0.16
CA GLU A 37 -16.27 -6.24 0.99
C GLU A 37 -15.44 -5.00 0.67
N ASP A 38 -15.66 -3.94 1.44
CA ASP A 38 -14.95 -2.67 1.33
C ASP A 38 -13.44 -2.85 1.45
N MET A 39 -12.66 -2.16 0.61
CA MET A 39 -11.19 -2.17 0.69
C MET A 39 -10.67 -1.75 2.07
N LEU A 40 -11.39 -0.86 2.75
CA LEU A 40 -11.07 -0.46 4.13
C LEU A 40 -11.19 -1.64 5.10
N ALA A 41 -12.19 -2.51 4.92
CA ALA A 41 -12.40 -3.68 5.76
C ALA A 41 -11.25 -4.71 5.58
N LEU A 42 -10.72 -4.82 4.36
CA LEU A 42 -9.52 -5.62 4.07
C LEU A 42 -8.27 -5.08 4.77
N ALA A 43 -8.06 -3.76 4.74
CA ALA A 43 -6.97 -3.14 5.48
C ALA A 43 -7.09 -3.37 7.00
N THR A 44 -8.27 -3.22 7.58
CA THR A 44 -8.50 -3.50 9.01
C THR A 44 -8.31 -4.98 9.38
N ARG A 45 -8.71 -5.91 8.50
CA ARG A 45 -8.47 -7.36 8.70
C ARG A 45 -6.98 -7.70 8.69
N PHE A 46 -6.23 -7.00 7.86
CA PHE A 46 -4.78 -7.12 7.82
C PHE A 46 -4.14 -6.65 9.12
N GLU A 47 -4.54 -5.49 9.64
CA GLU A 47 -4.06 -4.98 10.93
C GLU A 47 -4.39 -5.91 12.10
N THR A 48 -5.52 -6.61 12.03
CA THR A 48 -5.95 -7.59 13.05
C THR A 48 -5.34 -8.99 12.85
N GLY A 49 -4.46 -9.18 11.85
CA GLY A 49 -3.74 -10.43 11.61
C GLY A 49 -4.60 -11.56 11.04
N ARG A 50 -5.79 -11.25 10.48
CA ARG A 50 -6.74 -12.24 9.96
C ARG A 50 -6.68 -12.43 8.44
N ILE A 51 -5.61 -11.99 7.80
CA ILE A 51 -5.42 -12.20 6.35
C ILE A 51 -4.98 -13.64 6.06
N SER A 52 -5.63 -14.26 5.08
CA SER A 52 -5.27 -15.59 4.60
C SER A 52 -4.21 -15.52 3.50
N ALA A 53 -3.50 -16.62 3.26
CA ALA A 53 -2.54 -16.72 2.16
C ALA A 53 -3.18 -16.43 0.79
N ARG A 54 -4.47 -16.75 0.61
CA ARG A 54 -5.21 -16.48 -0.62
C ARG A 54 -5.38 -14.98 -0.85
N ASP A 55 -5.57 -14.21 0.21
CA ASP A 55 -5.75 -12.76 0.14
C ASP A 55 -4.42 -12.10 -0.22
N CYS A 56 -3.31 -12.57 0.38
CA CYS A 56 -1.97 -12.14 0.00
C CYS A 56 -1.71 -12.35 -1.50
N VAL A 57 -2.02 -13.54 -2.03
CA VAL A 57 -1.84 -13.85 -3.46
C VAL A 57 -2.67 -12.91 -4.34
N ARG A 58 -3.92 -12.64 -3.97
CA ARG A 58 -4.80 -11.74 -4.73
C ARG A 58 -4.27 -10.31 -4.73
N ILE A 59 -3.90 -9.77 -3.56
CA ILE A 59 -3.42 -8.40 -3.41
C ILE A 59 -2.09 -8.21 -4.15
N ILE A 60 -1.14 -9.13 -3.98
CA ILE A 60 0.15 -9.08 -4.67
C ILE A 60 -0.05 -9.20 -6.19
N GLY A 61 -0.92 -10.11 -6.64
CA GLY A 61 -1.25 -10.26 -8.05
C GLY A 61 -1.86 -8.99 -8.66
N ALA A 62 -2.82 -8.38 -7.97
CA ALA A 62 -3.43 -7.13 -8.41
C ALA A 62 -2.41 -5.97 -8.42
N GLY A 63 -1.52 -5.91 -7.42
CA GLY A 63 -0.43 -4.93 -7.37
C GLY A 63 0.56 -5.08 -8.52
N LEU A 64 0.93 -6.31 -8.88
CA LEU A 64 1.80 -6.59 -10.03
C LEU A 64 1.12 -6.16 -11.34
N ARG A 65 -0.15 -6.53 -11.54
CA ARG A 65 -0.94 -6.13 -12.72
C ARG A 65 -1.10 -4.62 -12.81
N GLY A 66 -1.37 -3.93 -11.70
CA GLY A 66 -1.47 -2.48 -11.67
C GLY A 66 -0.15 -1.75 -11.95
N ALA A 67 1.01 -2.40 -11.74
CA ALA A 67 2.31 -1.90 -12.16
C ALA A 67 2.69 -2.23 -13.61
N GLY A 68 1.82 -2.94 -14.34
CA GLY A 68 2.03 -3.34 -15.73
C GLY A 68 2.66 -4.73 -15.91
N HIS A 69 2.75 -5.53 -14.85
CA HIS A 69 3.22 -6.91 -14.95
C HIS A 69 2.04 -7.86 -15.21
N GLU A 70 2.03 -8.56 -16.34
CA GLU A 70 1.02 -9.59 -16.66
C GLU A 70 1.29 -10.90 -15.89
N VAL A 71 1.10 -10.86 -14.56
CA VAL A 71 1.29 -12.01 -13.68
C VAL A 71 -0.06 -12.50 -13.16
N ALA A 72 -0.38 -13.76 -13.42
CA ALA A 72 -1.58 -14.42 -12.93
C ALA A 72 -1.45 -14.81 -11.45
N ASN A 73 -2.57 -14.90 -10.73
CA ASN A 73 -2.57 -15.27 -9.30
C ASN A 73 -1.93 -16.65 -9.05
N ASP A 74 -2.08 -17.60 -9.99
CA ASP A 74 -1.44 -18.92 -9.90
C ASP A 74 0.09 -18.83 -9.97
N ALA A 75 0.61 -17.89 -10.79
CA ALA A 75 2.05 -17.62 -10.84
C ALA A 75 2.52 -17.02 -9.52
N VAL A 76 1.81 -16.02 -8.98
CA VAL A 76 2.13 -15.41 -7.67
C VAL A 76 2.15 -16.46 -6.55
N ALA A 77 1.22 -17.41 -6.55
CA ALA A 77 1.17 -18.48 -5.54
C ALA A 77 2.40 -19.41 -5.58
N ARG A 78 3.15 -19.42 -6.69
CA ARG A 78 4.38 -20.20 -6.86
C ARG A 78 5.64 -19.37 -6.58
N MET A 79 5.53 -18.06 -6.49
CA MET A 79 6.67 -17.17 -6.25
C MET A 79 7.08 -17.19 -4.78
N ALA A 80 8.38 -17.22 -4.50
CA ALA A 80 8.93 -17.18 -3.15
C ALA A 80 9.30 -15.75 -2.72
N SER A 81 8.97 -15.38 -1.49
CA SER A 81 9.55 -14.19 -0.82
C SER A 81 10.70 -14.61 0.09
N GLU A 82 11.79 -13.84 0.15
CA GLU A 82 12.96 -14.14 1.01
C GLU A 82 12.57 -14.24 2.50
N GLY A 83 11.57 -13.47 2.94
CA GLY A 83 11.03 -13.51 4.30
C GLY A 83 9.95 -14.58 4.54
N GLY A 84 9.71 -15.48 3.57
CA GLY A 84 8.65 -16.48 3.63
C GLY A 84 7.27 -15.84 3.84
N ALA A 85 6.46 -16.43 4.74
CA ALA A 85 5.11 -15.95 5.05
C ALA A 85 5.08 -14.48 5.49
N ALA A 86 6.04 -14.07 6.33
CA ALA A 86 6.15 -12.70 6.83
C ALA A 86 6.50 -11.70 5.72
N GLY A 87 7.30 -12.13 4.73
CA GLY A 87 7.64 -11.32 3.57
C GLY A 87 6.42 -10.94 2.72
N TYR A 88 5.51 -11.88 2.47
CA TYR A 88 4.26 -11.57 1.74
C TYR A 88 3.38 -10.58 2.50
N VAL A 89 3.26 -10.78 3.82
CA VAL A 89 2.50 -9.89 4.71
C VAL A 89 3.11 -8.48 4.64
N GLU A 90 4.44 -8.36 4.74
CA GLU A 90 5.11 -7.05 4.64
C GLU A 90 4.87 -6.36 3.29
N ILE A 91 4.94 -7.10 2.18
CA ILE A 91 4.67 -6.57 0.83
C ILE A 91 3.24 -6.03 0.75
N VAL A 92 2.26 -6.80 1.23
CA VAL A 92 0.85 -6.39 1.27
C VAL A 92 0.67 -5.15 2.15
N ALA A 93 1.28 -5.13 3.34
CA ALA A 93 1.23 -3.97 4.25
C ALA A 93 1.74 -2.70 3.57
N LYS A 94 2.92 -2.79 2.95
CA LYS A 94 3.55 -1.68 2.24
C LYS A 94 2.68 -1.19 1.09
N LEU A 95 2.05 -2.10 0.35
CA LEU A 95 1.21 -1.79 -0.80
C LEU A 95 -0.07 -1.06 -0.37
N LEU A 96 -0.76 -1.56 0.66
CA LEU A 96 -1.94 -0.93 1.23
C LEU A 96 -1.60 0.45 1.81
N ASN A 97 -0.51 0.56 2.57
CA ASN A 97 -0.04 1.82 3.15
C ASN A 97 0.29 2.85 2.05
N ALA A 98 1.02 2.45 1.02
CA ALA A 98 1.33 3.32 -0.12
C ALA A 98 0.09 3.80 -0.88
N THR A 99 -0.97 2.99 -0.91
CA THR A 99 -2.22 3.30 -1.62
C THR A 99 -3.15 4.17 -0.79
N PHE A 100 -3.34 3.86 0.50
CA PHE A 100 -4.35 4.49 1.36
C PHE A 100 -3.78 5.57 2.29
N ALA A 101 -2.55 5.44 2.79
CA ALA A 101 -1.95 6.43 3.67
C ALA A 101 -1.37 7.65 2.92
N GLY A 102 -1.29 7.58 1.59
CA GLY A 102 -0.99 8.74 0.73
C GLY A 102 -2.04 9.87 0.81
N GLN A 103 -3.22 9.62 1.40
CA GLN A 103 -4.21 10.66 1.73
C GLN A 103 -4.12 11.16 3.19
N GLY A 104 -3.11 10.76 3.97
CA GLY A 104 -2.87 11.23 5.34
C GLY A 104 -1.90 12.41 5.46
N GLY A 105 -1.48 13.00 4.34
CA GLY A 105 -0.41 14.00 4.28
C GLY A 105 -0.83 15.42 3.90
N GLY A 106 -2.09 15.82 4.13
CA GLY A 106 -2.49 17.19 3.79
C GLY A 106 -3.93 17.57 4.08
N SER A 107 -4.30 17.71 5.36
CA SER A 107 -5.07 18.86 5.87
C SER A 107 -5.36 18.72 7.37
N ALA A 108 -4.37 19.11 8.18
CA ALA A 108 -4.61 19.77 9.46
C ALA A 108 -3.50 20.81 9.64
N LYS A 109 -3.53 21.84 8.79
CA LYS A 109 -3.04 23.14 9.22
C LYS A 109 -4.05 23.67 10.24
N ALA A 110 -3.72 23.56 11.53
CA ALA A 110 -4.15 24.54 12.49
C ALA A 110 -3.00 25.54 12.62
N ASP A 111 -3.01 26.54 11.75
CA ASP A 111 -2.52 27.86 12.09
C ASP A 111 -3.23 28.31 13.37
N THR A 112 -2.50 28.59 14.45
CA THR A 112 -2.94 29.51 15.49
C THR A 112 -1.72 30.24 16.05
N GLU A 113 -1.86 31.56 16.03
CA GLU A 113 -1.04 32.62 16.61
C GLU A 113 0.45 32.73 16.28
N SER A 114 0.67 33.59 15.30
CA SER A 114 1.66 34.67 15.35
C SER A 114 1.56 35.48 16.67
N GLU A 115 2.19 35.03 17.75
CA GLU A 115 2.59 35.96 18.83
C GLU A 115 3.80 36.76 18.36
N ARG A 116 3.52 37.94 17.80
CA ARG A 116 4.50 39.02 17.70
C ARG A 116 4.94 39.37 19.12
N GLY A 117 6.08 38.83 19.55
CA GLY A 117 6.77 39.35 20.72
C GLY A 117 7.07 40.84 20.52
N PRO A 118 6.74 41.74 21.47
CA PRO A 118 7.17 43.12 21.38
C PRO A 118 8.70 43.18 21.47
N PHE A 119 9.34 43.67 20.41
CA PHE A 119 10.78 43.92 20.38
C PHE A 119 11.15 44.93 21.48
N PRO A 120 12.14 44.65 22.34
CA PRO A 120 12.60 45.58 23.35
C PRO A 120 13.61 46.58 22.76
N GLY A 121 13.41 47.88 23.01
CA GLY A 121 14.52 48.84 23.12
C GLY A 121 14.48 50.13 22.28
N THR A 122 14.59 51.25 23.01
CA THR A 122 15.36 52.49 22.71
C THR A 122 14.96 53.39 21.54
N THR A 123 14.41 54.59 21.82
CA THR A 123 15.11 55.89 21.99
C THR A 123 14.14 56.92 22.54
#